data_AF-A0A0G0R0C0-F1
#
_entry.id   AF-A0A0G0R0C0-F1
#
_cell.length_a   1.000
_cell.length_b   1.000
_cell.length_c   1.000
_cell.angle_alpha   90.00
_cell.angle_beta   90.00
_cell.angle_gamma   90.00
#
_symmetry.space_group_name_H-M   'P 1'
#
loop_
_entity.id
_entity.type
_entity.pdbx_description
1 polymer ?
#
loop_
_entity_poly.entity_id
_entity_poly.type
_entity_poly.pdbx_seq_one_letter_code
_entity_poly.pdbx_strand_id
1 'polypeptide(L)'
;METVKQHPRLIITALIALLAVIFVYSSFNGLYNAGVQQEQRLKAQYLDNQNYLSSYISGFYEQVGVARAATDALDTVLLDAVKGRYEDGQGGGGYTVDSPFFNAIVEAYPEAGTAELMRIWGKITDYVQAGREGYRNVQSKLLDMLRAYDTWRYSGLIQSRVVSVLGFPSQRLEARFGSNVLTGQKALDKMYERTCFRQ
;
A
#
# COMPACT_ATOMS: atom_id res chain seq x y z
N MET A 1 24.90 38.82 43.21
CA MET A 1 25.62 37.58 42.83
C MET A 1 25.84 36.62 44.02
N GLU A 2 25.08 36.74 45.13
CA GLU A 2 25.30 35.89 46.33
C GLU A 2 24.29 34.74 46.50
N THR A 3 23.17 34.74 45.78
CA THR A 3 22.12 33.71 45.92
C THR A 3 22.47 32.37 45.29
N VAL A 4 23.44 32.33 44.36
CA VAL A 4 23.87 31.09 43.69
C VAL A 4 24.65 30.17 44.65
N LYS A 5 25.25 30.71 45.72
CA LYS A 5 26.12 29.96 46.64
C LYS A 5 25.38 29.21 47.75
N GLN A 6 24.11 29.53 48.03
CA GLN A 6 23.43 29.04 49.24
C GLN A 6 22.69 27.70 49.09
N HIS A 7 22.28 27.30 47.88
CA HIS A 7 21.55 26.04 47.67
C HIS A 7 21.99 25.26 46.43
N PRO A 8 23.25 24.78 46.36
CA PRO A 8 23.75 24.01 45.22
C PRO A 8 22.92 22.75 44.95
N ARG A 9 22.29 22.16 45.98
CA ARG A 9 21.40 21.00 45.83
C ARG A 9 20.11 21.31 45.07
N LEU A 10 19.53 22.50 45.26
CA LEU A 10 18.31 22.94 44.54
C LEU A 10 18.62 23.25 43.07
N ILE A 11 19.78 23.84 42.80
CA ILE A 11 20.25 24.07 41.43
C ILE A 11 20.46 22.74 40.71
N ILE A 12 21.13 21.77 41.36
CA ILE A 12 21.36 20.43 40.77
C ILE A 12 20.04 19.69 40.51
N THR A 13 19.08 19.73 41.45
CA THR A 13 17.77 19.07 41.24
C THR A 13 16.96 19.72 40.14
N ALA A 14 16.96 21.06 40.04
CA ALA A 14 16.31 21.77 38.93
C ALA A 14 16.94 21.41 37.58
N LEU A 15 18.27 21.26 37.54
CA LEU A 15 19.01 20.91 36.31
C LEU A 15 18.73 19.47 35.88
N ILE A 16 18.66 18.52 36.83
CA ILE A 16 18.24 17.13 36.57
C ILE A 16 16.81 17.07 36.06
N ALA A 17 15.89 17.83 36.67
CA ALA A 17 14.50 17.90 36.23
C ALA A 17 14.39 18.47 34.81
N LEU A 18 15.14 19.53 34.50
CA LEU A 18 15.18 20.12 33.16
C LEU A 18 15.72 19.13 32.11
N LEU A 19 16.81 18.42 32.42
CA LEU A 19 17.36 17.39 31.53
C LEU A 19 16.37 16.24 31.30
N ALA A 20 15.63 15.82 32.33
CA ALA A 20 14.60 14.81 32.20
C ALA A 20 13.46 15.27 31.27
N VAL A 21 13.01 16.53 31.37
CA VAL A 21 11.99 17.10 30.48
C VAL A 21 12.49 17.16 29.04
N ILE A 22 13.73 17.60 28.81
CA ILE A 22 14.33 17.66 27.47
C ILE A 22 14.44 16.26 26.86
N PHE A 23 14.86 15.27 27.65
CA PHE A 23 14.99 13.87 27.20
C PHE A 23 13.63 13.28 26.81
N VAL A 24 12.60 13.51 27.63
CA VAL A 24 11.23 13.08 27.33
C VAL A 24 10.72 13.78 26.07
N TYR A 25 10.90 15.10 25.96
CA TYR A 25 10.46 15.86 24.80
C TYR A 25 11.14 15.40 23.51
N SER A 26 12.46 15.16 23.52
CA SER A 26 13.17 14.69 22.33
C SER A 26 12.73 13.29 21.92
N SER A 27 12.47 12.41 22.88
CA SER A 27 11.97 11.05 22.65
C SER A 27 10.56 11.07 22.04
N PHE A 28 9.67 11.91 22.56
CA PHE A 28 8.31 12.08 22.02
C PHE A 28 8.33 12.63 20.60
N ASN A 29 9.15 13.65 20.33
CA ASN A 29 9.28 14.24 19.00
C ASN A 29 9.89 13.23 18.00
N GLY A 30 10.86 12.43 18.43
CA GLY A 30 11.44 11.35 17.63
C GLY A 30 10.41 10.30 17.23
N LEU A 31 9.59 9.85 18.18
CA LEU A 31 8.49 8.92 17.93
C LEU A 31 7.43 9.53 17.00
N TYR A 32 7.01 10.77 17.24
CA TYR A 32 6.03 11.44 16.38
C TYR A 32 6.52 11.54 14.92
N ASN A 33 7.77 11.97 14.72
CA ASN A 33 8.35 12.07 13.38
C ASN A 33 8.49 10.71 12.69
N ALA A 34 8.88 9.67 13.44
CA ALA A 34 8.93 8.30 12.93
C ALA A 34 7.54 7.80 12.50
N GLY A 35 6.50 8.07 13.29
CA GLY A 35 5.12 7.74 12.96
C GLY A 35 4.63 8.44 11.69
N VAL A 36 4.84 9.76 11.60
CA VAL A 36 4.47 10.54 10.40
C VAL A 36 5.18 10.02 9.16
N GLN A 37 6.48 9.74 9.25
CA GLN A 37 7.25 9.22 8.12
C GLN A 37 6.72 7.86 7.65
N GLN A 38 6.35 6.96 8.57
CA GLN A 38 5.80 5.66 8.22
C GLN A 38 4.41 5.78 7.57
N GLU A 39 3.53 6.63 8.10
CA GLU A 39 2.19 6.86 7.50
C GLU A 39 2.29 7.47 6.10
N GLN A 40 3.23 8.40 5.89
CA GLN A 40 3.49 8.94 4.55
C GLN A 40 3.98 7.87 3.57
N ARG A 41 4.88 6.97 4.02
CA ARG A 41 5.34 5.83 3.21
C ARG A 41 4.21 4.86 2.88
N LEU A 42 3.35 4.56 3.85
CA LEU A 42 2.17 3.71 3.64
C LEU A 42 1.20 4.33 2.63
N LYS A 43 0.91 5.63 2.77
CA LYS A 43 0.07 6.37 1.81
C LYS A 43 0.68 6.36 0.40
N ALA A 44 1.97 6.64 0.29
CA ALA A 44 2.69 6.64 -0.99
C ALA A 44 2.64 5.25 -1.63
N GLN A 45 2.96 4.19 -0.89
CA GLN A 45 2.88 2.84 -1.40
C GLN A 45 1.45 2.46 -1.83
N TYR A 46 0.44 2.81 -1.04
CA TYR A 46 -0.94 2.52 -1.41
C TYR A 46 -1.38 3.25 -2.70
N LEU A 47 -0.85 4.44 -2.96
CA LEU A 47 -1.04 5.12 -4.25
C LEU A 47 -0.25 4.43 -5.38
N ASP A 48 0.98 4.02 -5.13
CA ASP A 48 1.79 3.27 -6.10
C ASP A 48 1.12 1.95 -6.50
N ASN A 49 0.48 1.25 -5.55
CA ASN A 49 -0.28 0.03 -5.82
C ASN A 49 -1.45 0.29 -6.81
N GLN A 50 -2.13 1.43 -6.68
CA GLN A 50 -3.21 1.83 -7.59
C GLN A 50 -2.64 2.25 -8.96
N ASN A 51 -1.55 3.01 -8.96
CA ASN A 51 -0.89 3.46 -10.19
C ASN A 51 -0.32 2.29 -10.98
N TYR A 52 0.16 1.23 -10.31
CA TYR A 52 0.67 0.02 -10.96
C TYR A 52 -0.40 -0.62 -11.85
N LEU A 53 -1.63 -0.78 -11.34
CA LEU A 53 -2.73 -1.37 -12.10
C LEU A 53 -3.12 -0.50 -13.30
N SER A 54 -3.20 0.83 -13.12
CA SER A 54 -3.49 1.76 -14.23
C SER A 54 -2.38 1.76 -15.29
N SER A 55 -1.11 1.69 -14.87
CA SER A 55 0.04 1.59 -15.77
C SER A 55 0.07 0.25 -16.50
N TYR A 56 -0.31 -0.85 -15.84
CA TYR A 56 -0.41 -2.18 -16.44
C TYR A 56 -1.45 -2.21 -17.56
N ILE A 57 -2.65 -1.67 -17.32
CA ILE A 57 -3.70 -1.57 -18.37
C ILE A 57 -3.18 -0.75 -19.56
N SER A 58 -2.57 0.40 -19.30
CA SER A 58 -2.07 1.27 -20.36
C SER A 58 -0.97 0.61 -21.18
N GLY A 59 -0.03 -0.10 -20.53
CA GLY A 59 1.04 -0.83 -21.20
C GLY A 59 0.54 -2.05 -21.98
N PHE A 60 -0.53 -2.71 -21.52
CA PHE A 60 -1.20 -3.75 -22.29
C PHE A 60 -1.69 -3.21 -23.64
N TYR A 61 -2.45 -2.10 -23.63
CA TYR A 61 -2.97 -1.47 -24.86
C TYR A 61 -1.87 -1.04 -25.83
N GLU A 62 -0.74 -0.56 -25.29
CA GLU A 62 0.44 -0.23 -26.10
C GLU A 62 1.04 -1.46 -26.77
N GLN A 63 1.16 -2.59 -26.06
CA GLN A 63 1.71 -3.84 -26.61
C GLN A 63 0.81 -4.50 -27.64
N VAL A 64 -0.50 -4.45 -27.45
CA VAL A 64 -1.46 -5.01 -28.41
C VAL A 64 -1.71 -4.07 -29.60
N GLY A 65 -1.25 -2.81 -29.52
CA GLY A 65 -1.34 -1.83 -30.62
C GLY A 65 -2.74 -1.25 -30.80
N VAL A 66 -3.49 -1.10 -29.71
CA VAL A 66 -4.95 -0.90 -29.76
C VAL A 66 -5.32 0.51 -29.34
N ALA A 67 -6.21 1.14 -30.11
CA ALA A 67 -6.85 2.37 -29.68
C ALA A 67 -7.71 2.08 -28.44
N ARG A 68 -7.56 2.89 -27.38
CA ARG A 68 -8.24 2.86 -26.06
C ARG A 68 -9.77 2.62 -26.03
N ALA A 69 -10.42 2.46 -27.19
CA ALA A 69 -11.84 2.17 -27.36
C ALA A 69 -12.26 0.76 -26.91
N ALA A 70 -11.31 -0.09 -26.50
CA ALA A 70 -11.61 -1.42 -25.96
C ALA A 70 -12.23 -1.31 -24.55
N THR A 71 -13.56 -1.37 -24.55
CA THR A 71 -14.53 -1.74 -23.50
C THR A 71 -14.03 -1.93 -22.06
N ASP A 72 -14.74 -1.32 -21.10
CA ASP A 72 -14.62 -1.51 -19.63
C ASP A 72 -14.59 -3.00 -19.19
N ALA A 73 -15.20 -3.88 -19.99
CA ALA A 73 -15.17 -5.33 -19.78
C ALA A 73 -13.75 -5.91 -19.92
N LEU A 74 -12.95 -5.44 -20.88
CA LEU A 74 -11.57 -5.90 -21.07
C LEU A 74 -10.68 -5.41 -19.93
N ASP A 75 -10.85 -4.16 -19.49
CA ASP A 75 -10.16 -3.61 -18.32
C ASP A 75 -10.46 -4.44 -17.06
N THR A 76 -11.73 -4.79 -16.83
CA THR A 76 -12.15 -5.62 -15.71
C THR A 76 -11.47 -6.99 -15.76
N VAL A 77 -11.47 -7.63 -16.92
CA VAL A 77 -10.92 -8.97 -17.12
C VAL A 77 -9.38 -8.98 -17.04
N LEU A 78 -8.70 -7.91 -17.49
CA LEU A 78 -7.26 -7.68 -17.31
C LEU A 78 -6.89 -7.42 -15.85
N LEU A 79 -7.71 -6.65 -15.13
CA LEU A 79 -7.52 -6.42 -13.70
C LEU A 79 -7.73 -7.70 -12.91
N ASP A 80 -8.79 -8.45 -13.17
CA ASP A 80 -9.06 -9.74 -12.52
C ASP A 80 -7.98 -10.77 -12.85
N ALA A 81 -7.45 -10.71 -14.06
CA ALA A 81 -6.27 -11.45 -14.44
C ALA A 81 -5.11 -11.10 -13.49
N VAL A 82 -4.62 -9.87 -13.49
CA VAL A 82 -3.42 -9.48 -12.72
C VAL A 82 -3.60 -9.58 -11.21
N LYS A 83 -4.77 -9.18 -10.72
CA LYS A 83 -5.14 -9.32 -9.31
C LYS A 83 -5.29 -10.78 -8.93
N GLY A 84 -5.72 -11.65 -9.85
CA GLY A 84 -5.85 -13.08 -9.62
C GLY A 84 -6.66 -13.38 -8.36
N ARG A 85 -6.16 -14.30 -7.52
CA ARG A 85 -6.78 -14.62 -6.21
C ARG A 85 -6.62 -13.55 -5.13
N TYR A 86 -5.87 -12.47 -5.39
CA TYR A 86 -5.46 -11.52 -4.35
C TYR A 86 -6.56 -10.52 -3.92
N GLU A 87 -7.64 -10.36 -4.70
CA GLU A 87 -8.79 -9.52 -4.30
C GLU A 87 -10.09 -10.32 -4.01
N ASP A 88 -10.43 -11.40 -4.74
CA ASP A 88 -11.79 -12.01 -4.65
C ASP A 88 -11.89 -13.49 -4.21
N GLY A 89 -10.79 -14.17 -3.85
CA GLY A 89 -10.82 -15.53 -3.27
C GLY A 89 -11.39 -16.66 -4.15
N GLN A 90 -12.09 -16.37 -5.24
CA GLN A 90 -12.44 -17.32 -6.27
C GLN A 90 -11.25 -17.51 -7.20
N GLY A 91 -10.93 -18.76 -7.52
CA GLY A 91 -9.75 -19.12 -8.30
C GLY A 91 -9.65 -18.29 -9.56
N GLY A 92 -8.69 -17.36 -9.59
CA GLY A 92 -8.46 -16.47 -10.73
C GLY A 92 -8.48 -17.26 -12.02
N GLY A 93 -9.42 -16.92 -12.90
CA GLY A 93 -9.63 -17.57 -14.18
C GLY A 93 -8.28 -17.77 -14.85
N GLY A 94 -7.97 -19.01 -15.22
CA GLY A 94 -6.75 -19.31 -15.97
C GLY A 94 -6.72 -18.49 -17.24
N TYR A 95 -5.56 -18.28 -17.83
CA TYR A 95 -5.40 -17.59 -19.13
C TYR A 95 -5.31 -18.59 -20.27
N THR A 96 -6.03 -19.70 -20.13
CA THR A 96 -6.13 -20.70 -21.18
C THR A 96 -6.99 -20.15 -22.30
N VAL A 97 -6.88 -20.76 -23.48
CA VAL A 97 -7.64 -20.36 -24.68
C VAL A 97 -9.16 -20.48 -24.46
N ASP A 98 -9.62 -21.18 -23.41
CA ASP A 98 -11.04 -21.28 -23.04
C ASP A 98 -11.45 -20.35 -21.89
N SER A 99 -10.61 -19.39 -21.54
CA SER A 99 -10.84 -18.53 -20.39
C SER A 99 -11.77 -17.36 -20.69
N PRO A 100 -12.47 -16.82 -19.67
CA PRO A 100 -13.16 -15.54 -19.78
C PRO A 100 -12.23 -14.42 -20.30
N PHE A 101 -10.94 -14.52 -19.98
CA PHE A 101 -9.88 -13.63 -20.47
C PHE A 101 -9.67 -13.73 -21.99
N PHE A 102 -9.55 -14.95 -22.53
CA PHE A 102 -9.46 -15.16 -23.97
C PHE A 102 -10.73 -14.71 -24.69
N ASN A 103 -11.91 -15.03 -24.16
CA ASN A 103 -13.18 -14.64 -24.76
C ASN A 103 -13.36 -13.11 -24.81
N ALA A 104 -13.03 -12.40 -23.74
CA ALA A 104 -13.07 -10.93 -23.71
C ALA A 104 -12.10 -10.30 -24.72
N ILE A 105 -10.93 -10.91 -24.91
CA ILE A 105 -9.97 -10.47 -25.92
C ILE A 105 -10.50 -10.77 -27.33
N VAL A 106 -11.00 -11.97 -27.62
CA VAL A 106 -11.58 -12.31 -28.93
C VAL A 106 -12.76 -11.40 -29.28
N GLU A 107 -13.61 -11.09 -28.31
CA GLU A 107 -14.73 -10.16 -28.47
C GLU A 107 -14.26 -8.73 -28.75
N ALA A 108 -13.20 -8.27 -28.08
CA ALA A 108 -12.58 -6.98 -28.36
C ALA A 108 -11.86 -6.92 -29.72
N TYR A 109 -11.49 -8.07 -30.30
CA TYR A 109 -10.70 -8.17 -31.54
C TYR A 109 -11.34 -9.11 -32.58
N PRO A 110 -12.53 -8.78 -33.12
CA PRO A 110 -13.15 -9.60 -34.18
C PRO A 110 -12.39 -9.54 -35.51
N GLU A 111 -11.63 -8.46 -35.76
CA GLU A 111 -10.91 -8.21 -37.02
C GLU A 111 -9.51 -8.84 -37.07
N ALA A 112 -8.86 -9.00 -35.91
CA ALA A 112 -7.61 -9.74 -35.80
C ALA A 112 -7.96 -11.23 -35.75
N GLY A 113 -8.21 -11.84 -36.92
CA GLY A 113 -8.64 -13.24 -37.01
C GLY A 113 -7.87 -14.18 -36.06
N THR A 114 -8.53 -15.22 -35.56
CA THR A 114 -8.10 -16.07 -34.44
C THR A 114 -6.63 -16.56 -34.50
N ALA A 115 -6.07 -16.69 -35.70
CA ALA A 115 -4.67 -17.05 -35.95
C ALA A 115 -3.66 -15.98 -35.49
N GLU A 116 -3.95 -14.69 -35.71
CA GLU A 116 -3.08 -13.58 -35.28
C GLU A 116 -3.14 -13.40 -33.76
N LEU A 117 -4.35 -13.55 -33.19
CA LEU A 117 -4.57 -13.60 -31.75
C LEU A 117 -3.78 -14.74 -31.08
N MET A 118 -3.80 -15.96 -31.64
CA MET A 118 -2.99 -17.06 -31.15
C MET A 118 -1.48 -16.79 -31.25
N ARG A 119 -1.04 -16.04 -32.28
CA ARG A 119 0.37 -15.68 -32.46
C ARG A 119 0.88 -14.70 -31.40
N ILE A 120 0.03 -13.75 -30.98
CA ILE A 120 0.36 -12.79 -29.91
C ILE A 120 -0.01 -13.31 -28.52
N TRP A 121 -0.80 -14.39 -28.43
CA TRP A 121 -1.29 -14.96 -27.17
C TRP A 121 -0.17 -15.28 -26.18
N GLY A 122 0.92 -15.88 -26.65
CA GLY A 122 2.08 -16.16 -25.79
C GLY A 122 2.65 -14.90 -25.13
N LYS A 123 2.77 -13.80 -25.89
CA LYS A 123 3.24 -12.52 -25.35
C LYS A 123 2.25 -11.90 -24.37
N ILE A 124 0.96 -12.02 -24.65
CA ILE A 124 -0.11 -11.58 -23.75
C ILE A 124 -0.05 -12.37 -22.44
N THR A 125 0.10 -13.69 -22.50
CA THR A 125 0.21 -14.53 -21.31
C THR A 125 1.45 -14.20 -20.49
N ASP A 126 2.59 -13.95 -21.14
CA ASP A 126 3.83 -13.54 -20.47
C ASP A 126 3.68 -12.17 -19.79
N TYR A 127 3.04 -11.22 -20.48
CA TYR A 127 2.76 -9.89 -19.92
C TYR A 127 1.86 -9.97 -18.69
N VAL A 128 0.80 -10.80 -18.74
CA VAL A 128 -0.11 -11.03 -17.64
C VAL A 128 0.59 -11.71 -16.46
N GLN A 129 1.45 -12.70 -16.71
CA GLN A 129 2.27 -13.32 -15.67
C GLN A 129 3.21 -12.31 -15.00
N ALA A 130 3.91 -11.50 -15.78
CA ALA A 130 4.75 -10.42 -15.25
C ALA A 130 3.94 -9.40 -14.43
N GLY A 131 2.73 -9.07 -14.90
CA GLY A 131 1.77 -8.23 -14.17
C GLY A 131 1.40 -8.81 -12.81
N ARG A 132 1.07 -10.11 -12.75
CA ARG A 132 0.77 -10.83 -11.50
C ARG A 132 1.93 -10.79 -10.51
N GLU A 133 3.14 -11.05 -10.99
CA GLU A 133 4.33 -11.03 -10.15
C GLU A 133 4.64 -9.63 -9.63
N GLY A 134 4.56 -8.62 -10.49
CA GLY A 134 4.74 -7.23 -10.08
C GLY A 134 3.67 -6.78 -9.09
N TYR A 135 2.40 -7.11 -9.32
CA TYR A 135 1.33 -6.82 -8.37
C TYR A 135 1.52 -7.54 -7.03
N ARG A 136 1.93 -8.81 -7.03
CA ARG A 136 2.31 -9.55 -5.82
C ARG A 136 3.43 -8.87 -5.05
N ASN A 137 4.49 -8.44 -5.74
CA ASN A 137 5.64 -7.78 -5.11
C ASN A 137 5.23 -6.46 -4.46
N VAL A 138 4.42 -5.67 -5.18
CA VAL A 138 3.89 -4.39 -4.73
C VAL A 138 2.94 -4.55 -3.52
N GLN A 139 2.09 -5.59 -3.53
CA GLN A 139 1.24 -5.93 -2.38
C GLN A 139 2.03 -6.48 -1.18
N SER A 140 3.02 -7.34 -1.42
CA SER A 140 3.87 -7.89 -0.35
C SER A 140 4.66 -6.78 0.34
N LYS A 141 5.17 -5.81 -0.43
CA LYS A 141 5.84 -4.63 0.10
C LYS A 141 4.92 -3.79 0.99
N LEU A 142 3.66 -3.58 0.57
CA LEU A 142 2.68 -2.87 1.39
C LEU A 142 2.42 -3.63 2.70
N LEU A 143 2.24 -4.95 2.65
CA LEU A 143 2.04 -5.79 3.83
C LEU A 143 3.22 -5.71 4.80
N ASP A 144 4.45 -5.75 4.29
CA ASP A 144 5.64 -5.66 5.13
C ASP A 144 5.77 -4.28 5.79
N MET A 145 5.39 -3.20 5.09
CA MET A 145 5.33 -1.87 5.70
C MET A 145 4.23 -1.74 6.75
N LEU A 146 3.06 -2.36 6.53
CA LEU A 146 1.98 -2.41 7.53
C LEU A 146 2.44 -3.16 8.79
N ARG A 147 3.10 -4.31 8.63
CA ARG A 147 3.70 -5.09 9.73
C ARG A 147 4.79 -4.31 10.47
N ALA A 148 5.64 -3.60 9.74
CA ALA A 148 6.68 -2.76 10.34
C ALA A 148 6.05 -1.61 11.15
N TYR A 149 4.97 -1.01 10.64
CA TYR A 149 4.21 0.02 11.34
C TYR A 149 3.55 -0.50 12.61
N ASP A 150 2.92 -1.68 12.56
CA ASP A 150 2.37 -2.33 13.75
C ASP A 150 3.44 -2.67 14.77
N THR A 151 4.58 -3.20 14.31
CA THR A 151 5.72 -3.47 15.18
C THR A 151 6.19 -2.19 15.85
N TRP A 152 6.30 -1.08 15.12
CA TRP A 152 6.65 0.22 15.71
C TRP A 152 5.61 0.72 16.71
N ARG A 153 4.30 0.53 16.44
CA ARG A 153 3.22 0.95 17.33
C ARG A 153 3.15 0.13 18.62
N TYR A 154 3.42 -1.17 18.55
CA TYR A 154 3.24 -2.09 19.67
C TYR A 154 4.55 -2.52 20.35
N SER A 155 5.71 -2.19 19.77
CA SER A 155 7.00 -2.47 20.40
C SER A 155 7.24 -1.58 21.62
N GLY A 156 7.68 -2.20 22.72
CA GLY A 156 8.00 -1.54 23.98
C GLY A 156 6.77 -1.13 24.81
N LEU A 157 6.79 -1.43 26.11
CA LEU A 157 5.70 -1.07 27.04
C LEU A 157 5.49 0.44 27.15
N ILE A 158 6.57 1.22 27.12
CA ILE A 158 6.52 2.69 27.20
C ILE A 158 6.19 3.28 25.83
N GLN A 159 6.86 2.82 24.77
CA GLN A 159 6.66 3.32 23.42
C GLN A 159 5.23 3.08 22.93
N SER A 160 4.63 1.90 23.15
CA SER A 160 3.24 1.64 22.76
C SER A 160 2.23 2.60 23.42
N ARG A 161 2.42 2.89 24.71
CA ARG A 161 1.61 3.88 25.44
C ARG A 161 1.81 5.29 24.91
N VAL A 162 3.05 5.69 24.65
CA VAL A 162 3.38 7.01 24.10
C VAL A 162 2.80 7.18 22.69
N VAL A 163 2.94 6.18 21.82
CA VAL A 163 2.40 6.20 20.46
C VAL A 163 0.87 6.30 20.46
N SER A 164 0.20 5.61 21.38
CA SER A 164 -1.25 5.73 21.59
C SER A 164 -1.65 7.13 22.05
N VAL A 165 -0.90 7.74 22.98
CA VAL A 165 -1.13 9.13 23.44
C VAL A 165 -0.87 10.15 22.34
N LEU A 166 0.11 9.90 21.47
CA LEU A 166 0.41 10.73 20.29
C LEU A 166 -0.66 10.66 19.19
N GLY A 167 -1.65 9.75 19.32
CA GLY A 167 -2.79 9.67 18.41
C GLY A 167 -2.51 8.92 17.11
N PHE A 168 -1.57 7.97 17.11
CA PHE A 168 -1.32 7.08 15.97
C PHE A 168 -2.22 5.83 16.05
N PRO A 169 -2.91 5.43 14.95
CA PRO A 169 -2.81 5.99 13.60
C PRO A 169 -3.47 7.36 13.45
N SER A 170 -2.75 8.29 12.86
CA SER A 170 -3.16 9.67 12.73
C SER A 170 -4.14 9.84 11.58
N GLN A 171 -4.95 10.91 11.63
CA GLN A 171 -5.86 11.24 10.53
C GLN A 171 -5.15 11.57 9.21
N ARG A 172 -3.81 11.70 9.21
CA ARG A 172 -2.99 11.94 8.01
C ARG A 172 -2.77 10.67 7.20
N LEU A 173 -2.91 9.50 7.83
CA LEU A 173 -2.96 8.24 7.12
C LEU A 173 -4.27 8.19 6.33
N GLU A 174 -4.17 8.30 5.01
CA GLU A 174 -5.31 8.30 4.10
C GLU A 174 -5.29 7.06 3.22
N ALA A 175 -6.41 6.34 3.17
CA ALA A 175 -6.69 5.33 2.17
C ALA A 175 -7.83 5.85 1.28
N ARG A 176 -7.55 6.02 -0.02
CA ARG A 176 -8.54 6.45 -1.01
C ARG A 176 -9.13 5.25 -1.74
N PHE A 177 -10.44 5.23 -1.91
CA PHE A 177 -11.15 4.17 -2.64
C PHE A 177 -12.30 4.81 -3.39
N GLY A 178 -12.15 4.92 -4.71
CA GLY A 178 -13.07 5.68 -5.54
C GLY A 178 -13.20 7.12 -5.05
N SER A 179 -14.43 7.53 -4.73
CA SER A 179 -14.76 8.87 -4.22
C SER A 179 -14.59 9.04 -2.71
N ASN A 180 -14.36 7.96 -1.97
CA ASN A 180 -14.31 7.99 -0.51
C ASN A 180 -12.86 8.00 0.00
N VAL A 181 -12.62 8.77 1.06
CA VAL A 181 -11.33 8.88 1.75
C VAL A 181 -11.51 8.44 3.19
N LEU A 182 -10.89 7.33 3.57
CA LEU A 182 -10.79 6.91 4.97
C LEU A 182 -9.51 7.46 5.56
N THR A 183 -9.56 7.80 6.84
CA THR A 183 -8.43 8.33 7.58
C THR A 183 -8.17 7.55 8.87
N GLY A 184 -6.93 7.62 9.37
CA GLY A 184 -6.55 7.04 10.66
C GLY A 184 -6.71 5.53 10.72
N GLN A 185 -7.22 5.02 11.85
CA GLN A 185 -7.37 3.58 12.06
C GLN A 185 -8.22 2.91 10.97
N LYS A 186 -9.29 3.57 10.49
CA LYS A 186 -10.14 3.03 9.41
C LYS A 186 -9.37 2.89 8.09
N ALA A 187 -8.43 3.79 7.82
CA ALA A 187 -7.57 3.67 6.63
C ALA A 187 -6.64 2.46 6.76
N LEU A 188 -6.03 2.27 7.94
CA LEU A 188 -5.16 1.13 8.22
C LEU A 188 -5.91 -0.20 8.10
N ASP A 189 -7.09 -0.30 8.71
CA ASP A 189 -7.92 -1.51 8.65
C ASP A 189 -8.29 -1.87 7.21
N LYS A 190 -8.63 -0.86 6.39
CA LYS A 190 -8.94 -1.05 4.97
C LYS A 190 -7.73 -1.50 4.16
N MET A 191 -6.54 -0.98 4.46
CA MET A 191 -5.29 -1.45 3.83
C MET A 191 -5.04 -2.93 4.17
N TYR A 192 -5.25 -3.34 5.42
CA TYR A 192 -5.15 -4.75 5.81
C TYR A 192 -6.18 -5.64 5.13
N GLU A 193 -7.45 -5.24 5.08
CA GLU A 193 -8.52 -5.99 4.43
C GLU A 193 -8.19 -6.33 2.97
N ARG A 194 -7.60 -5.38 2.24
CA ARG A 194 -7.21 -5.57 0.83
C ARG A 194 -5.92 -6.33 0.62
N THR A 195 -5.07 -6.46 1.64
CA THR A 195 -3.75 -7.10 1.51
C THR A 195 -3.71 -8.49 2.13
N CYS A 196 -4.56 -8.73 3.13
CA CYS A 196 -4.59 -9.96 3.91
C CYS A 196 -5.99 -10.55 3.84
N PHE A 197 -6.36 -11.13 2.70
CA PHE A 197 -7.54 -11.98 2.65
C PHE A 197 -7.18 -13.29 3.35
N ARG A 198 -7.84 -13.50 4.49
CA ARG A 198 -7.91 -14.69 5.35
C ARG A 198 -7.32 -15.95 4.70
N GLN A 199 -6.18 -16.43 5.23
CA GLN A 199 -5.77 -17.83 5.04
C GLN A 199 -6.86 -18.78 5.53
#